data_AF-A0A7X9QE80-F1
#
_entry.id   AF-A0A7X9QE80-F1
#
_cell.length_a   1.000
_cell.length_b   1.000
_cell.length_c   1.000
_cell.angle_alpha   90.00
_cell.angle_beta   90.00
_cell.angle_gamma   90.00
#
_symmetry.space_group_name_H-M   'P 1'
#
loop_
_entity.id
_entity.type
_entity.pdbx_description
1 polymer ?
#
loop_
_entity_poly.entity_id
_entity_poly.type
_entity_poly.pdbx_seq_one_letter_code
_entity_poly.pdbx_strand_id
1 'polypeptide(L)'
;WDEVQQMMDCGELLVPGFRKARAIHAWAGARPLVKDSRVGSGDTRHMSRGMSIIDHSDRDGLKGLLTIAGGKLTTYRLMAEKVVDAMCAQLGDPRPCTTANEQVPGSEDKKNYVITHRLEEREHDRTEDQILCECELMSKGMFTRALADQPKGSFDDLRRQLRLGMGPCQGGFCTMRATGVALQTEHIDIERATGLLRLFLKNRWIGIWPILYGDQVRQTALDNWIFQGTLDVEHLPGPTHEEVV
;
A
#
# COMPACT_ATOMS: atom_id res chain seq x y z
N TRP A 1 3.26 -19.86 5.42
CA TRP A 1 3.51 -20.08 6.86
C TRP A 1 4.98 -20.34 7.11
N ASP A 2 5.59 -21.24 6.34
CA ASP A 2 7.01 -21.58 6.45
C ASP A 2 7.92 -20.35 6.34
N GLU A 3 7.65 -19.43 5.41
CA GLU A 3 8.42 -18.20 5.26
C GLU A 3 8.37 -17.30 6.50
N VAL A 4 7.21 -17.20 7.16
CA VAL A 4 7.07 -16.42 8.40
C VAL A 4 7.86 -17.06 9.53
N GLN A 5 7.78 -18.39 9.70
CA GLN A 5 8.58 -19.07 10.72
C GLN A 5 10.08 -18.93 10.43
N GLN A 6 10.49 -19.07 9.17
CA GLN A 6 11.88 -18.87 8.75
C GLN A 6 12.37 -17.44 9.06
N MET A 7 11.55 -16.42 8.81
CA MET A 7 11.88 -15.04 9.17
C MET A 7 12.01 -14.85 10.69
N MET A 8 11.13 -15.47 11.47
CA MET A 8 11.16 -15.42 12.93
C MET A 8 12.41 -16.13 13.50
N ASP A 9 12.79 -17.27 12.92
CA ASP A 9 13.98 -18.02 13.32
C ASP A 9 15.27 -17.28 12.95
N CYS A 10 15.36 -16.75 11.72
CA CYS A 10 16.48 -15.91 11.31
C CYS A 10 16.60 -14.64 12.17
N GLY A 11 15.46 -14.04 12.55
CA GLY A 11 15.43 -12.90 13.45
C GLY A 11 15.96 -13.23 14.84
N GLU A 12 15.59 -14.39 15.41
CA GLU A 12 16.08 -14.86 16.72
C GLU A 12 17.60 -15.04 16.74
N LEU A 13 18.18 -15.53 15.65
CA LEU A 13 19.64 -15.68 15.52
C LEU A 13 20.38 -14.33 15.55
N LEU A 14 19.77 -13.27 15.02
CA LEU A 14 20.36 -11.93 14.97
C LEU A 14 20.09 -11.12 16.24
N VAL A 15 18.89 -11.23 16.79
CA VAL A 15 18.42 -10.45 17.95
C VAL A 15 17.77 -11.43 18.95
N PRO A 16 18.47 -11.81 20.03
CA PRO A 16 17.92 -12.70 21.04
C PRO A 16 16.60 -12.19 21.61
N GLY A 17 15.58 -13.03 21.62
CA GLY A 17 14.23 -12.69 22.05
C GLY A 17 13.33 -12.09 20.95
N PHE A 18 13.79 -11.98 19.71
CA PHE A 18 12.98 -11.50 18.58
C PHE A 18 11.65 -12.26 18.44
N ARG A 19 11.64 -13.58 18.66
CA ARG A 19 10.40 -14.39 18.60
C ARG A 19 9.36 -14.03 19.64
N LYS A 20 9.76 -13.33 20.71
CA LYS A 20 8.86 -12.83 21.75
C LYS A 20 8.21 -11.51 21.34
N ALA A 21 8.76 -10.83 20.32
CA ALA A 21 8.15 -9.62 19.79
C ALA A 21 6.82 -9.95 19.13
N ARG A 22 5.83 -9.08 19.32
CA ARG A 22 4.53 -9.22 18.69
C ARG A 22 4.63 -8.80 17.22
N ALA A 23 4.49 -9.76 16.31
CA ALA A 23 4.26 -9.46 14.91
C ALA A 23 2.88 -8.80 14.75
N ILE A 24 2.82 -7.67 14.06
CA ILE A 24 1.61 -6.87 13.90
C ILE A 24 0.91 -7.17 12.57
N HIS A 25 1.70 -7.36 11.50
CA HIS A 25 1.20 -7.60 10.16
C HIS A 25 2.27 -8.32 9.32
N ALA A 26 1.83 -9.22 8.45
CA ALA A 26 2.64 -9.80 7.39
C ALA A 26 2.11 -9.38 6.02
N TRP A 27 3.01 -9.18 5.07
CA TRP A 27 2.67 -8.87 3.68
C TRP A 27 3.67 -9.55 2.76
N ALA A 28 3.26 -9.76 1.51
CA ALA A 28 4.10 -10.33 0.47
C ALA A 28 4.09 -9.40 -0.76
N GLY A 29 5.15 -9.47 -1.55
CA GLY A 29 5.28 -8.71 -2.78
C GLY A 29 5.99 -9.54 -3.85
N ALA A 30 5.42 -9.58 -5.04
CA ALA A 30 6.05 -10.21 -6.19
C ALA A 30 7.08 -9.26 -6.81
N ARG A 31 8.24 -9.80 -7.19
CA ARG A 31 9.27 -9.04 -7.92
C ARG A 31 9.13 -9.32 -9.42
N PRO A 32 8.96 -8.31 -10.28
CA PRO A 32 8.81 -8.49 -11.72
C PRO A 32 10.18 -8.77 -12.38
N LEU A 33 10.72 -9.96 -12.16
CA LEU A 33 12.01 -10.38 -12.70
C LEU A 33 11.82 -10.93 -14.10
N VAL A 34 12.35 -10.23 -15.11
CA VAL A 34 12.38 -10.74 -16.48
C VAL A 34 13.65 -11.56 -16.67
N LYS A 35 13.47 -12.78 -17.17
CA LYS A 35 14.58 -13.65 -17.55
C LYS A 35 15.14 -13.16 -18.88
N ASP A 36 16.40 -12.76 -18.88
CA ASP A 36 17.13 -12.60 -20.14
C ASP A 36 17.30 -14.00 -20.77
N SER A 37 16.80 -14.18 -22.00
CA SER A 37 16.88 -15.44 -22.73
C SER A 37 18.32 -15.87 -23.04
N ARG A 38 19.30 -14.99 -22.80
CA ARG A 38 20.74 -15.28 -22.88
C ARG A 38 21.33 -15.96 -21.64
N VAL A 39 20.54 -16.24 -20.60
CA VAL A 39 21.00 -16.82 -19.32
C VAL A 39 20.32 -18.16 -19.01
N GLY A 40 21.13 -19.21 -18.77
CA GLY A 40 20.71 -20.60 -18.56
C GLY A 40 19.77 -20.84 -17.35
N SER A 41 19.04 -21.95 -17.38
CA SER A 41 17.92 -22.27 -16.46
C SER A 41 18.26 -22.53 -14.99
N GLY A 42 19.53 -22.61 -14.62
CA GLY A 42 19.97 -23.06 -13.29
C GLY A 42 20.30 -21.97 -12.26
N ASP A 43 20.22 -20.68 -12.62
CA ASP A 43 20.78 -19.60 -11.78
C ASP A 43 19.79 -18.46 -11.52
N THR A 44 18.86 -18.69 -10.59
CA THR A 44 17.84 -17.70 -10.18
C THR A 44 18.43 -16.53 -9.38
N ARG A 45 19.69 -16.63 -8.90
CA ARG A 45 20.36 -15.50 -8.22
C ARG A 45 20.97 -14.50 -9.20
N HIS A 46 21.19 -14.92 -10.44
CA HIS A 46 21.75 -14.11 -11.53
C HIS A 46 20.72 -13.69 -12.59
N MET A 47 19.41 -13.86 -12.34
CA MET A 47 18.38 -13.16 -13.11
C MET A 47 18.66 -11.65 -13.06
N SER A 48 18.84 -11.02 -14.22
CA SER A 48 19.34 -9.66 -14.33
C SER A 48 18.48 -8.71 -13.48
N ARG A 49 19.07 -8.20 -12.39
CA ARG A 49 18.47 -7.12 -11.57
C ARG A 49 18.45 -5.76 -12.29
N GLY A 50 18.79 -5.76 -13.59
CA GLY A 50 18.78 -4.59 -14.45
C GLY A 50 17.38 -4.32 -14.98
N MET A 51 17.13 -3.06 -15.32
CA MET A 51 15.97 -2.68 -16.13
C MET A 51 16.16 -3.23 -17.54
N SER A 52 15.09 -3.77 -18.14
CA SER A 52 14.99 -4.08 -19.57
C SER A 52 13.94 -3.20 -20.22
N ILE A 53 14.28 -2.62 -21.37
CA ILE A 53 13.34 -1.92 -22.25
C ILE A 53 13.18 -2.80 -23.49
N ILE A 54 11.95 -3.20 -23.77
CA ILE A 54 11.59 -4.02 -24.92
C ILE A 54 10.93 -3.10 -25.94
N ASP A 55 11.59 -2.92 -27.08
CA ASP A 55 11.00 -2.24 -28.23
C ASP A 55 10.21 -3.24 -29.07
N HIS A 56 8.90 -2.99 -29.19
CA HIS A 56 8.00 -3.88 -29.92
C HIS A 56 8.01 -3.62 -31.43
N SER A 57 8.72 -2.60 -31.92
CA SER A 57 8.79 -2.33 -33.36
C SER A 57 9.60 -3.38 -34.12
N ASP A 58 10.80 -3.71 -33.65
CA ASP A 58 11.63 -4.75 -34.25
C ASP A 58 11.15 -6.16 -33.88
N ARG A 59 10.64 -6.34 -32.65
CA ARG A 59 10.24 -7.65 -32.13
C ARG A 59 8.88 -8.10 -32.66
N ASP A 60 7.90 -7.20 -32.66
CA ASP A 60 6.49 -7.52 -32.87
C ASP A 60 5.86 -6.70 -34.03
N GLY A 61 6.63 -5.85 -34.71
CA GLY A 61 6.14 -4.98 -35.79
C GLY A 61 5.29 -3.80 -35.32
N LEU A 62 5.26 -3.51 -34.01
CA LEU A 62 4.41 -2.49 -33.39
C LEU A 62 5.23 -1.27 -32.95
N LYS A 63 5.15 -0.18 -33.72
CA LYS A 63 5.71 1.11 -33.34
C LYS A 63 4.86 1.81 -32.27
N GLY A 64 5.51 2.60 -31.41
CA GLY A 64 4.85 3.35 -30.35
C GLY A 64 4.52 2.52 -29.10
N LEU A 65 4.99 1.27 -29.03
CA LEU A 65 4.83 0.41 -27.88
C LEU A 65 6.21 0.01 -27.33
N LEU A 66 6.48 0.42 -26.09
CA LEU A 66 7.65 0.02 -25.31
C LEU A 66 7.20 -0.64 -24.02
N THR A 67 7.81 -1.76 -23.65
CA THR A 67 7.61 -2.39 -22.34
C THR A 67 8.86 -2.21 -21.49
N ILE A 68 8.67 -1.71 -20.26
CA ILE A 68 9.70 -1.71 -19.23
C ILE A 68 9.45 -2.83 -18.23
N ALA A 69 10.51 -3.58 -17.92
CA ALA A 69 10.42 -4.63 -16.92
C ALA A 69 11.69 -4.71 -16.05
N GLY A 70 11.55 -5.26 -14.84
CA GLY A 70 12.62 -5.29 -13.85
C GLY A 70 12.86 -3.93 -13.19
N GLY A 71 14.13 -3.67 -12.85
CA GLY A 71 14.54 -2.48 -12.13
C GLY A 71 14.19 -2.49 -10.63
N LYS A 72 14.41 -1.34 -9.98
CA LYS A 72 14.21 -1.15 -8.54
C LYS A 72 13.51 0.17 -8.29
N LEU A 73 12.82 0.27 -7.16
CA LEU A 73 12.28 1.55 -6.70
C LEU A 73 13.38 2.61 -6.66
N THR A 74 14.57 2.31 -6.12
CA THR A 74 15.67 3.29 -6.06
C THR A 74 16.18 3.79 -7.43
N THR A 75 15.81 3.12 -8.52
CA THR A 75 16.20 3.50 -9.89
C THR A 75 15.01 3.99 -10.73
N TYR A 76 13.82 4.19 -10.14
CA TYR A 76 12.58 4.49 -10.88
C TYR A 76 12.71 5.70 -11.81
N ARG A 77 13.42 6.75 -11.38
CA ARG A 77 13.61 7.98 -12.17
C ARG A 77 14.46 7.72 -13.41
N LEU A 78 15.62 7.07 -13.23
CA LEU A 78 16.49 6.68 -14.34
C LEU A 78 15.76 5.72 -15.31
N MET A 79 14.89 4.86 -14.76
CA MET A 79 14.06 3.97 -15.55
C MET A 79 13.09 4.73 -16.44
N ALA A 80 12.38 5.70 -15.87
CA ALA A 80 11.47 6.58 -16.62
C ALA A 80 12.21 7.38 -17.71
N GLU A 81 13.35 7.98 -17.36
CA GLU A 81 14.22 8.71 -18.31
C GLU A 81 14.56 7.85 -19.53
N LYS A 82 15.06 6.63 -19.34
CA LYS A 82 15.46 5.75 -20.45
C LYS A 82 14.30 5.32 -21.35
N VAL A 83 13.13 5.05 -20.79
CA VAL A 83 11.95 4.67 -21.58
C VAL A 83 11.43 5.86 -22.40
N VAL A 84 11.38 7.04 -21.79
CA VAL A 84 10.93 8.26 -22.46
C VAL A 84 11.92 8.68 -23.56
N ASP A 85 13.22 8.58 -23.32
CA ASP A 85 14.25 8.84 -24.34
C ASP A 85 14.08 7.93 -25.56
N ALA A 86 13.87 6.62 -25.33
CA ALA A 86 13.63 5.66 -26.40
C ALA A 86 12.35 5.97 -27.20
N MET A 87 11.28 6.36 -26.50
CA MET A 87 10.03 6.77 -27.16
C MET A 87 10.21 8.06 -27.98
N CYS A 88 10.92 9.06 -27.43
CA CYS A 88 11.20 10.31 -28.12
C CYS A 88 12.01 10.08 -29.40
N ALA A 89 12.99 9.17 -29.36
CA ALA A 89 13.74 8.75 -30.55
C ALA A 89 12.84 8.08 -31.60
N GLN A 90 11.91 7.22 -31.19
CA GLN A 90 10.97 6.55 -32.11
C GLN A 90 9.98 7.53 -32.75
N LEU A 91 9.55 8.56 -32.01
CA LEU A 91 8.63 9.59 -32.48
C LEU A 91 9.32 10.71 -33.29
N GLY A 92 10.66 10.77 -33.28
CA GLY A 92 11.42 11.81 -33.96
C GLY A 92 11.40 13.18 -33.26
N ASP A 93 11.15 13.20 -31.95
CA ASP A 93 11.08 14.42 -31.13
C ASP A 93 12.01 14.32 -29.90
N PRO A 94 13.35 14.39 -30.09
CA PRO A 94 14.30 14.27 -28.99
C PRO A 94 14.21 15.49 -28.06
N ARG A 95 13.91 15.25 -26.79
CA ARG A 95 13.83 16.28 -25.73
C ARG A 95 14.78 15.92 -24.58
N PRO A 96 15.52 16.89 -24.01
CA PRO A 96 16.37 16.60 -22.86
C PRO A 96 15.53 16.29 -21.62
N CYS A 97 15.93 15.26 -20.86
CA CYS A 97 15.29 14.93 -19.60
C CYS A 97 15.65 15.94 -18.50
N THR A 98 14.65 16.50 -17.82
CA THR A 98 14.82 17.48 -16.72
C THR A 98 14.53 16.89 -15.34
N THR A 99 14.04 15.65 -15.27
CA THR A 99 13.49 15.04 -14.05
C THR A 99 14.48 14.93 -12.89
N ALA A 100 15.79 14.98 -13.15
CA ALA A 100 16.80 15.00 -12.09
C ALA A 100 16.77 16.26 -11.22
N ASN A 101 16.25 17.37 -11.77
CA ASN A 101 16.16 18.67 -11.09
C ASN A 101 14.71 19.06 -10.76
N GLU A 102 13.75 18.25 -11.18
CA GLU A 102 12.33 18.50 -10.97
C GLU A 102 11.89 17.91 -9.63
N GLN A 103 11.18 18.71 -8.84
CA GLN A 103 10.66 18.28 -7.55
C GLN A 103 9.38 17.47 -7.76
N VAL A 104 9.23 16.38 -7.01
CA VAL A 104 7.95 15.66 -6.96
C VAL A 104 6.90 16.53 -6.24
N PRO A 105 5.63 16.50 -6.68
CA PRO A 105 4.57 17.28 -6.05
C PRO A 105 4.50 17.07 -4.54
N GLY A 106 4.40 18.18 -3.78
CA GLY A 106 4.33 18.18 -2.32
C GLY A 106 5.69 18.09 -1.61
N SER A 107 6.81 18.10 -2.34
CA SER A 107 8.18 18.14 -1.79
C SER A 107 8.93 19.43 -2.13
N GLU A 108 8.21 20.49 -2.50
CA GLU A 108 8.78 21.76 -2.95
C GLU A 108 9.53 22.49 -1.83
N ASP A 109 9.09 22.30 -0.57
CA ASP A 109 9.71 22.89 0.63
C ASP A 109 11.07 22.26 1.00
N LYS A 110 11.46 21.17 0.31
CA LYS A 110 12.71 20.42 0.49
C LYS A 110 12.93 19.90 1.92
N LYS A 111 11.87 19.74 2.71
CA LYS A 111 11.98 19.17 4.05
C LYS A 111 11.88 17.66 3.98
N ASN A 112 12.79 16.99 4.68
CA ASN A 112 12.68 15.55 4.88
C ASN A 112 11.59 15.26 5.92
N TYR A 113 10.78 14.24 5.65
CA TYR A 113 9.83 13.74 6.64
C TYR A 113 10.58 13.13 7.84
N VAL A 114 10.22 13.52 9.06
CA VAL A 114 10.63 12.83 10.28
C VAL A 114 9.42 12.34 11.06
N ILE A 115 9.63 11.34 11.91
CA ILE A 115 8.57 10.62 12.63
C ILE A 115 7.68 11.57 13.47
N THR A 116 8.22 12.69 13.96
CA THR A 116 7.50 13.65 14.79
C THR A 116 6.57 14.59 14.02
N HIS A 117 6.72 14.73 12.70
CA HIS A 117 5.93 15.70 11.92
C HIS A 117 4.42 15.49 12.06
N ARG A 118 3.95 14.25 12.03
CA ARG A 118 2.52 13.97 12.15
C ARG A 118 1.98 14.32 13.54
N LEU A 119 2.78 14.14 14.59
CA LEU A 119 2.40 14.56 15.94
C LEU A 119 2.34 16.09 16.04
N GLU A 120 3.35 16.78 15.53
CA GLU A 120 3.41 18.25 15.49
C GLU A 120 2.20 18.83 14.76
N GLU A 121 1.88 18.33 13.56
CA GLU A 121 0.67 18.71 12.81
C GLU A 121 -0.60 18.51 13.65
N ARG A 122 -0.71 17.37 14.34
CA ARG A 122 -1.87 17.07 15.20
C ARG A 122 -1.95 17.94 16.44
N GLU A 123 -0.83 18.39 17.00
CA GLU A 123 -0.84 19.25 18.18
C GLU A 123 -1.48 20.61 17.91
N HIS A 124 -1.40 21.09 16.66
CA HIS A 124 -1.97 22.36 16.23
C HIS A 124 -3.49 22.36 16.08
N ASP A 125 -4.10 21.21 15.78
CA ASP A 125 -5.53 21.10 15.46
C ASP A 125 -6.25 20.00 16.27
N ARG A 126 -5.66 19.52 17.37
CA ARG A 126 -6.18 18.42 18.21
C ARG A 126 -7.55 18.68 18.82
N THR A 127 -7.94 19.95 18.97
CA THR A 127 -9.23 20.34 19.57
C THR A 127 -10.29 20.63 18.52
N GLU A 128 -9.88 20.84 17.27
CA GLU A 128 -10.71 21.29 16.16
C GLU A 128 -11.05 20.14 15.20
N ASP A 129 -10.08 19.27 14.91
CA ASP A 129 -10.24 18.17 13.97
C ASP A 129 -10.20 16.81 14.68
N GLN A 130 -11.34 16.13 14.68
CA GLN A 130 -11.55 14.87 15.38
C GLN A 130 -10.59 13.78 14.90
N ILE A 131 -9.94 13.08 15.83
CA ILE A 131 -9.13 11.90 15.51
C ILE A 131 -10.02 10.72 15.12
N LEU A 132 -9.73 10.10 13.98
CA LEU A 132 -10.34 8.85 13.53
C LEU A 132 -9.50 7.62 13.89
N CYS A 133 -8.16 7.74 13.82
CA CYS A 133 -7.23 6.68 14.21
C CYS A 133 -6.14 7.24 15.14
N GLU A 134 -6.21 6.85 16.41
CA GLU A 134 -5.25 7.26 17.45
C GLU A 134 -3.86 6.65 17.19
N CYS A 135 -3.81 5.42 16.68
CA CYS A 135 -2.56 4.71 16.45
C CYS A 135 -1.68 5.37 15.37
N GLU A 136 -2.31 6.04 14.41
CA GLU A 136 -1.65 6.60 13.23
C GLU A 136 -1.87 8.11 13.15
N LEU A 137 -2.41 8.72 14.21
CA LEU A 137 -2.70 10.15 14.31
C LEU A 137 -3.47 10.70 13.11
N MET A 138 -4.40 9.89 12.58
CA MET A 138 -5.20 10.24 11.41
C MET A 138 -6.49 10.94 11.86
N SER A 139 -6.73 12.14 11.33
CA SER A 139 -7.92 12.93 11.63
C SER A 139 -9.05 12.74 10.62
N LYS A 140 -10.22 13.28 10.96
CA LYS A 140 -11.38 13.32 10.07
C LYS A 140 -11.06 14.16 8.84
N GLY A 141 -10.48 15.35 9.01
CA GLY A 141 -10.10 16.24 7.91
C GLY A 141 -9.05 15.64 6.97
N MET A 142 -8.09 14.85 7.47
CA MET A 142 -7.16 14.11 6.61
C MET A 142 -7.88 13.07 5.77
N PHE A 143 -8.78 12.30 6.40
CA PHE A 143 -9.51 11.23 5.75
C PHE A 143 -10.48 11.75 4.68
N THR A 144 -11.27 12.78 4.99
CA THR A 144 -12.25 13.33 4.05
C THR A 144 -11.60 14.01 2.86
N ARG A 145 -10.47 14.71 3.05
CA ARG A 145 -9.68 15.27 1.94
C ARG A 145 -9.16 14.19 1.00
N ALA A 146 -8.51 13.16 1.55
CA ALA A 146 -7.99 12.07 0.73
C ALA A 146 -9.09 11.29 -0.02
N LEU A 147 -10.26 11.14 0.60
CA LEU A 147 -11.45 10.56 -0.05
C LEU A 147 -11.98 11.46 -1.18
N ALA A 148 -12.04 12.77 -0.97
CA ALA A 148 -12.48 13.74 -1.99
C ALA A 148 -11.52 13.79 -3.19
N ASP A 149 -10.22 13.69 -2.95
CA ASP A 149 -9.20 13.63 -4.01
C ASP A 149 -9.28 12.33 -4.82
N GLN A 150 -9.83 11.26 -4.22
CA GLN A 150 -9.93 9.93 -4.81
C GLN A 150 -11.34 9.35 -4.61
N PRO A 151 -12.37 9.90 -5.29
CA PRO A 151 -13.76 9.52 -5.05
C PRO A 151 -14.07 8.07 -5.43
N LYS A 152 -13.19 7.44 -6.24
CA LYS A 152 -13.25 6.01 -6.60
C LYS A 152 -12.32 5.11 -5.76
N GLY A 153 -11.49 5.70 -4.90
CA GLY A 153 -10.53 4.96 -4.10
C GLY A 153 -11.18 4.06 -3.05
N SER A 154 -10.46 3.01 -2.68
CA SER A 154 -10.78 2.09 -1.61
C SER A 154 -10.16 2.52 -0.28
N PHE A 155 -10.58 1.91 0.84
CA PHE A 155 -9.89 2.11 2.12
C PHE A 155 -8.43 1.59 2.10
N ASP A 156 -8.09 0.66 1.20
CA ASP A 156 -6.70 0.26 0.99
C ASP A 156 -5.88 1.31 0.24
N ASP A 157 -6.48 2.09 -0.65
CA ASP A 157 -5.86 3.27 -1.26
C ASP A 157 -5.58 4.33 -0.20
N LEU A 158 -6.59 4.65 0.62
CA LEU A 158 -6.45 5.60 1.72
C LEU A 158 -5.45 5.11 2.77
N ARG A 159 -5.36 3.79 3.02
CA ARG A 159 -4.34 3.20 3.90
C ARG A 159 -2.93 3.48 3.42
N ARG A 160 -2.65 3.43 2.11
CA ARG A 160 -1.31 3.70 1.57
C ARG A 160 -0.85 5.14 1.81
N GLN A 161 -1.78 6.08 1.95
CA GLN A 161 -1.49 7.50 2.16
C GLN A 161 -1.58 7.89 3.64
N LEU A 162 -2.65 7.50 4.31
CA LEU A 162 -2.98 7.93 5.67
C LEU A 162 -2.58 6.93 6.74
N ARG A 163 -2.19 5.71 6.36
CA ARG A 163 -1.90 4.59 7.26
C ARG A 163 -3.12 4.08 8.04
N LEU A 164 -4.33 4.30 7.52
CA LEU A 164 -5.58 3.74 8.06
C LEU A 164 -5.40 2.24 8.39
N GLY A 165 -5.66 1.84 9.64
CA GLY A 165 -5.57 0.45 10.08
C GLY A 165 -4.15 -0.16 10.10
N MET A 166 -3.08 0.62 9.91
CA MET A 166 -1.70 0.13 10.02
C MET A 166 -1.16 0.11 11.44
N GLY A 167 -1.85 0.79 12.36
CA GLY A 167 -1.50 0.84 13.77
C GLY A 167 -1.60 -0.52 14.48
N PRO A 168 -1.15 -0.61 15.74
CA PRO A 168 -1.15 -1.86 16.50
C PRO A 168 -2.52 -2.55 16.59
N CYS A 169 -3.62 -1.79 16.57
CA CYS A 169 -5.00 -2.32 16.57
C CYS A 169 -5.44 -2.92 15.22
N GLN A 170 -4.62 -2.81 14.18
CA GLN A 170 -4.85 -3.36 12.83
C GLN A 170 -6.16 -2.95 12.14
N GLY A 171 -6.80 -1.87 12.60
CA GLY A 171 -8.09 -1.41 12.07
C GLY A 171 -9.27 -1.65 13.00
N GLY A 172 -9.08 -2.25 14.18
CA GLY A 172 -10.15 -2.56 15.14
C GLY A 172 -11.09 -1.39 15.44
N PHE A 173 -10.55 -0.18 15.62
CA PHE A 173 -11.34 0.99 16.02
C PHE A 173 -11.61 1.99 14.88
N CYS A 174 -10.61 2.22 14.02
CA CYS A 174 -10.72 3.28 13.01
C CYS A 174 -11.56 2.88 11.80
N THR A 175 -11.69 1.59 11.48
CA THR A 175 -12.35 1.16 10.22
C THR A 175 -13.84 1.52 10.21
N MET A 176 -14.57 1.26 11.30
CA MET A 176 -15.99 1.67 11.38
C MET A 176 -16.16 3.19 11.36
N ARG A 177 -15.30 3.91 12.08
CA ARG A 177 -15.34 5.38 12.12
C ARG A 177 -15.10 5.97 10.75
N ALA A 178 -14.09 5.47 10.04
CA ALA A 178 -13.79 5.84 8.65
C ALA A 178 -14.98 5.52 7.72
N THR A 179 -15.62 4.36 7.88
CA THR A 179 -16.80 3.97 7.11
C THR A 179 -17.97 4.93 7.34
N GLY A 180 -18.28 5.24 8.60
CA GLY A 180 -19.33 6.19 8.95
C GLY A 180 -19.05 7.59 8.43
N VAL A 181 -17.80 8.06 8.54
CA VAL A 181 -17.40 9.36 7.98
C VAL A 181 -17.50 9.37 6.45
N ALA A 182 -17.07 8.31 5.77
CA ALA A 182 -17.17 8.22 4.32
C ALA A 182 -18.63 8.27 3.84
N LEU A 183 -19.53 7.60 4.55
CA LEU A 183 -20.97 7.68 4.27
C LEU A 183 -21.53 9.10 4.52
N GLN A 184 -21.05 9.78 5.56
CA GLN A 184 -21.46 11.16 5.90
C GLN A 184 -20.99 12.21 4.88
N THR A 185 -19.96 11.95 4.06
CA THR A 185 -19.54 12.92 3.04
C THR A 185 -20.47 12.94 1.83
N GLU A 186 -21.49 12.08 1.77
CA GLU A 186 -22.44 11.94 0.65
C GLU A 186 -21.76 11.66 -0.71
N HIS A 187 -20.50 11.21 -0.69
CA HIS A 187 -19.73 10.83 -1.88
C HIS A 187 -19.90 9.36 -2.27
N ILE A 188 -20.35 8.54 -1.33
CA ILE A 188 -20.60 7.11 -1.51
C ILE A 188 -21.94 6.73 -0.87
N ASP A 189 -22.61 5.75 -1.44
CA ASP A 189 -23.83 5.18 -0.88
C ASP A 189 -23.53 4.11 0.19
N ILE A 190 -24.60 3.60 0.80
CA ILE A 190 -24.51 2.58 1.85
C ILE A 190 -23.92 1.26 1.36
N GLU A 191 -24.25 0.83 0.13
CA GLU A 191 -23.74 -0.43 -0.43
C GLU A 191 -22.24 -0.37 -0.69
N ARG A 192 -21.76 0.77 -1.21
CA ARG A 192 -20.33 0.99 -1.41
C ARG A 192 -19.59 1.14 -0.09
N ALA A 193 -20.13 1.88 0.88
CA ALA A 193 -19.48 2.06 2.18
C ALA A 193 -19.28 0.72 2.91
N THR A 194 -20.31 -0.11 2.92
CA THR A 194 -20.29 -1.46 3.53
C THR A 194 -19.42 -2.43 2.74
N GLY A 195 -19.43 -2.37 1.40
CA GLY A 195 -18.50 -3.12 0.54
C GLY A 195 -17.04 -2.79 0.81
N LEU A 196 -16.70 -1.49 0.92
CA LEU A 196 -15.36 -1.02 1.26
C LEU A 196 -14.90 -1.48 2.65
N LEU A 197 -15.80 -1.41 3.65
CA LEU A 197 -15.55 -1.92 5.00
C LEU A 197 -15.20 -3.42 4.98
N ARG A 198 -16.03 -4.24 4.32
CA ARG A 198 -15.85 -5.69 4.26
C ARG A 198 -14.57 -6.06 3.52
N LEU A 199 -14.29 -5.43 2.37
CA LEU A 199 -13.05 -5.66 1.62
C LEU A 199 -11.83 -5.29 2.48
N PHE A 200 -11.87 -4.13 3.15
CA PHE A 200 -10.76 -3.69 3.97
C PHE A 200 -10.47 -4.69 5.09
N LEU A 201 -11.49 -5.12 5.84
CA LEU A 201 -11.33 -6.12 6.91
C LEU A 201 -10.80 -7.47 6.37
N LYS A 202 -11.31 -7.93 5.23
CA LYS A 202 -10.80 -9.13 4.54
C LYS A 202 -9.31 -8.99 4.22
N ASN A 203 -8.90 -7.85 3.68
CA ASN A 203 -7.49 -7.58 3.35
C ASN A 203 -6.60 -7.46 4.59
N ARG A 204 -7.11 -6.88 5.69
CA ARG A 204 -6.39 -6.88 6.99
C ARG A 204 -6.18 -8.30 7.51
N TRP A 205 -7.22 -9.14 7.44
CA TRP A 205 -7.18 -10.52 7.92
C TRP A 205 -6.09 -11.34 7.24
N ILE A 206 -5.93 -11.21 5.91
CA ILE A 206 -4.92 -11.95 5.14
C ILE A 206 -3.50 -11.76 5.70
N GLY A 207 -3.16 -10.54 6.15
CA GLY A 207 -1.85 -10.26 6.73
C GLY A 207 -1.72 -10.54 8.22
N ILE A 208 -2.82 -10.78 8.94
CA ILE A 208 -2.83 -11.12 10.38
C ILE A 208 -2.82 -12.64 10.57
N TRP A 209 -3.61 -13.36 9.78
CA TRP A 209 -3.70 -14.81 9.80
C TRP A 209 -2.34 -15.52 9.92
N PRO A 210 -1.32 -15.23 9.08
CA PRO A 210 -0.04 -15.93 9.11
C PRO A 210 0.79 -15.74 10.40
N ILE A 211 0.40 -14.81 11.27
CA ILE A 211 1.14 -14.38 12.47
C ILE A 211 0.31 -14.50 13.76
N LEU A 212 -0.78 -15.25 13.73
CA LEU A 212 -1.65 -15.48 14.89
C LEU A 212 -0.94 -16.29 15.98
N TYR A 213 -0.26 -15.59 16.90
CA TYR A 213 0.39 -16.17 18.06
C TYR A 213 0.37 -15.21 19.26
N GLY A 214 0.30 -15.76 20.48
CA GLY A 214 0.39 -15.00 21.72
C GLY A 214 -0.65 -13.86 21.82
N ASP A 215 -0.19 -12.66 22.15
CA ASP A 215 -1.06 -11.47 22.29
C ASP A 215 -1.76 -11.07 20.98
N GLN A 216 -1.22 -11.44 19.82
CA GLN A 216 -1.87 -11.18 18.55
C GLN A 216 -3.21 -11.92 18.43
N VAL A 217 -3.28 -13.17 18.94
CA VAL A 217 -4.54 -13.94 18.95
C VAL A 217 -5.59 -13.27 19.83
N ARG A 218 -5.18 -12.74 21.00
CA ARG A 218 -6.09 -12.06 21.92
C ARG A 218 -6.70 -10.81 21.27
N GLN A 219 -5.87 -10.00 20.63
CA GLN A 219 -6.35 -8.81 19.93
C GLN A 219 -7.26 -9.18 18.76
N THR A 220 -6.88 -10.17 17.95
CA THR A 220 -7.70 -10.59 16.81
C THR A 220 -9.04 -11.20 17.24
N ALA A 221 -9.10 -11.91 18.37
CA ALA A 221 -10.36 -12.38 18.94
C ALA A 221 -11.26 -11.20 19.36
N LEU A 222 -10.68 -10.17 19.99
CA LEU A 222 -11.40 -8.94 20.34
C LEU A 222 -11.95 -8.24 19.08
N ASP A 223 -11.12 -8.03 18.06
CA ASP A 223 -11.54 -7.42 16.80
C ASP A 223 -12.68 -8.23 16.16
N ASN A 224 -12.58 -9.56 16.17
CA ASN A 224 -13.64 -10.44 15.67
C ASN A 224 -14.95 -10.29 16.45
N TRP A 225 -14.91 -10.22 17.79
CA TRP A 225 -16.12 -9.99 18.60
C TRP A 225 -16.73 -8.62 18.36
N ILE A 226 -15.91 -7.59 18.12
CA ILE A 226 -16.39 -6.26 17.75
C ILE A 226 -17.11 -6.33 16.39
N PHE A 227 -16.42 -6.80 15.35
CA PHE A 227 -16.95 -6.74 13.98
C PHE A 227 -18.06 -7.75 13.70
N GLN A 228 -17.92 -8.99 14.15
CA GLN A 228 -18.92 -10.04 13.89
C GLN A 228 -19.97 -10.13 14.97
N GLY A 229 -19.60 -9.94 16.24
CA GLY A 229 -20.53 -10.07 17.35
C GLY A 229 -21.37 -8.82 17.60
N THR A 230 -20.73 -7.65 17.65
CA THR A 230 -21.40 -6.40 18.04
C THR A 230 -21.96 -5.63 16.84
N LEU A 231 -21.19 -5.59 15.76
CA LEU A 231 -21.48 -4.77 14.58
C LEU A 231 -22.11 -5.54 13.42
N ASP A 232 -22.15 -6.87 13.52
CA ASP A 232 -22.75 -7.78 12.54
C ASP A 232 -22.32 -7.51 11.09
N VAL A 233 -21.02 -7.24 10.89
CA VAL A 233 -20.46 -6.77 9.61
C VAL A 233 -20.70 -7.76 8.46
N GLU A 234 -20.78 -9.06 8.75
CA GLU A 234 -21.04 -10.10 7.76
C GLU A 234 -22.41 -9.97 7.09
N HIS A 235 -23.41 -9.43 7.79
CA HIS A 235 -24.79 -9.27 7.30
C HIS A 235 -25.11 -7.85 6.82
N LEU A 236 -24.11 -6.95 6.77
CA LEU A 236 -24.31 -5.63 6.17
C LEU A 236 -24.69 -5.76 4.69
N PRO A 237 -25.52 -4.83 4.17
CA PRO A 237 -25.81 -4.78 2.74
C PRO A 237 -24.51 -4.70 1.96
N GLY A 238 -24.52 -5.14 0.70
CA GLY A 238 -23.32 -5.07 -0.12
C GLY A 238 -23.62 -5.51 -1.54
N PRO A 239 -22.76 -5.14 -2.49
CA PRO A 239 -22.95 -5.52 -3.88
C PRO A 239 -22.95 -7.05 -4.01
N THR A 240 -23.84 -7.57 -4.86
CA THR A 240 -23.99 -9.01 -5.13
C THR A 240 -22.77 -9.64 -5.82
N HIS A 241 -21.85 -8.80 -6.30
CA HIS A 241 -20.56 -9.15 -6.86
C HIS A 241 -19.46 -8.34 -6.18
N GLU A 242 -18.24 -8.90 -6.07
CA GLU A 242 -17.06 -8.18 -5.58
C GLU A 242 -16.62 -7.08 -6.60
N GLU A 243 -17.47 -6.08 -6.85
CA GLU A 243 -17.16 -4.90 -7.67
C GLU A 243 -16.38 -3.85 -6.85
N VAL A 244 -15.36 -4.29 -6.14
CA VAL A 244 -14.47 -3.40 -5.41
C VAL A 244 -13.05 -3.70 -5.87
N VAL A 245 -12.71 -3.14 -7.03
CA VAL A 245 -11.35 -3.06 -7.57
C VAL A 245 -10.94 -1.60 -7.62
#